data_AF-A0AAU7VX25-F1
#
_entry.id   AF-A0AAU7VX25-F1
#
_cell.length_a   1.000
_cell.length_b   1.000
_cell.length_c   1.000
_cell.angle_alpha   90.00
_cell.angle_beta   90.00
_cell.angle_gamma   90.00
#
_symmetry.space_group_name_H-M   'P 1'
#
loop_
_entity.id
_entity.type
_entity.pdbx_description
1 polymer ?
#
loop_
_entity_poly.entity_id
_entity_poly.type
_entity_poly.pdbx_seq_one_letter_code
_entity_poly.pdbx_strand_id
1 'polypeptide(L)'
;MHSRGLSPDTLLSVRLGAICSRNCYTTDPAPVVSELLATAGDRHDILAEAVGSWVGYYEDAYTRILSTALRELPGLEPWIALGQYRRAMPDPSTRGYAKPPGVR
;
A
#
# COMPACT_ATOMS: atom_id res chain seq x y z
N MET A 1 0.75 19.28 -25.26
CA MET A 1 1.02 17.83 -25.19
C MET A 1 1.08 17.47 -23.70
N HIS A 2 0.03 16.89 -23.14
CA HIS A 2 0.03 16.50 -21.73
C HIS A 2 0.91 15.25 -21.61
N SER A 3 1.93 15.27 -20.75
CA SER A 3 2.78 14.11 -20.53
C SER A 3 1.93 12.94 -20.04
N ARG A 4 2.17 11.74 -20.60
CA ARG A 4 1.55 10.46 -20.21
C ARG A 4 2.03 9.96 -18.82
N GLY A 5 2.18 10.86 -17.86
CA GLY A 5 2.75 10.60 -16.54
C GLY A 5 1.70 10.41 -15.46
N LEU A 6 2.08 9.77 -14.35
CA LEU A 6 1.27 9.74 -13.13
C LEU A 6 1.10 11.14 -12.56
N SER A 7 -0.03 11.39 -11.89
CA SER A 7 -0.18 12.61 -11.09
C SER A 7 0.89 12.64 -9.98
N PRO A 8 1.30 13.82 -9.50
CA PRO A 8 2.26 13.93 -8.39
C PRO A 8 1.83 13.14 -7.14
N ASP A 9 0.53 13.19 -6.80
CA ASP A 9 -0.04 12.49 -5.66
C ASP A 9 0.04 10.96 -5.84
N THR A 10 -0.28 10.48 -7.04
CA THR A 10 -0.14 9.06 -7.38
C THR A 10 1.33 8.62 -7.33
N LEU A 11 2.24 9.45 -7.84
CA LEU A 11 3.67 9.16 -7.80
C LEU A 11 4.19 9.09 -6.36
N LEU A 12 3.72 9.98 -5.49
CA LEU A 12 4.05 9.97 -4.06
C LEU A 12 3.54 8.69 -3.39
N SER A 13 2.26 8.36 -3.59
CA SER A 13 1.66 7.12 -3.06
C SER A 13 2.46 5.87 -3.47
N VAL A 14 2.81 5.75 -4.76
CA VAL A 14 3.63 4.65 -5.28
C VAL A 14 5.01 4.62 -4.60
N ARG A 15 5.66 5.78 -4.43
CA ARG A 15 6.98 5.87 -3.79
C ARG A 15 6.93 5.42 -2.33
N LEU A 16 5.90 5.85 -1.58
CA LEU A 16 5.70 5.44 -0.19
C LEU A 16 5.47 3.92 -0.08
N GLY A 17 4.60 3.36 -0.92
CA GLY A 17 4.39 1.91 -0.98
C GLY A 17 5.66 1.12 -1.35
N ALA A 18 6.52 1.68 -2.19
CA ALA A 18 7.82 1.09 -2.53
C ALA A 18 8.80 1.11 -1.35
N ILE A 19 8.81 2.18 -0.53
CA ILE A 19 9.60 2.24 0.71
C ILE A 19 9.15 1.14 1.68
N CYS A 20 7.85 0.97 1.90
CA CYS A 20 7.35 -0.10 2.77
C CYS A 20 7.73 -1.49 2.22
N SER A 21 7.50 -1.73 0.93
CA SER A 21 7.76 -3.03 0.30
C SER A 21 9.24 -3.42 0.30
N ARG A 22 10.16 -2.48 0.04
CA ARG A 22 11.60 -2.81 0.04
C ARG A 22 12.15 -3.12 1.44
N ASN A 23 11.50 -2.59 2.48
CA ASN A 23 11.92 -2.73 3.87
C ASN A 23 11.01 -3.69 4.66
N CYS A 24 10.14 -4.47 3.99
CA CYS A 24 9.06 -5.22 4.62
C CYS A 24 9.53 -6.23 5.69
N TYR A 25 10.78 -6.69 5.61
CA TYR A 25 11.41 -7.61 6.56
C TYR A 25 12.47 -6.96 7.45
N THR A 26 12.45 -5.62 7.59
CA THR A 26 13.39 -4.93 8.47
C THR A 26 13.21 -5.36 9.92
N THR A 27 14.32 -5.43 10.65
CA THR A 27 14.34 -5.55 12.11
C THR A 27 14.50 -4.20 12.81
N ASP A 28 14.83 -3.15 12.06
CA ASP A 28 14.92 -1.76 12.52
C ASP A 28 13.96 -0.87 11.72
N PRO A 29 12.76 -0.58 12.25
CA PRO A 29 11.76 0.21 11.53
C PRO A 29 11.98 1.72 11.64
N ALA A 30 12.76 2.21 12.60
CA ALA A 30 12.97 3.65 12.83
C ALA A 30 13.48 4.42 11.59
N PRO A 31 14.50 3.94 10.84
CA PRO A 31 14.94 4.62 9.62
C PRO A 31 13.87 4.61 8.52
N VAL A 32 13.03 3.57 8.46
CA VAL A 32 11.95 3.47 7.47
C VAL A 32 10.85 4.49 7.75
N VAL A 33 10.44 4.63 9.01
CA VAL A 33 9.45 5.63 9.43
C VAL A 33 9.97 7.04 9.15
N SER A 34 11.23 7.31 9.47
CA SER A 34 11.87 8.60 9.18
C SER A 34 11.86 8.93 7.69
N GLU A 35 12.22 7.97 6.84
CA GLU A 35 12.21 8.16 5.39
C GLU A 35 10.79 8.37 4.83
N LEU A 36 9.80 7.65 5.34
CA LEU A 36 8.40 7.81 4.93
C LEU A 36 7.89 9.23 5.24
N LEU A 37 8.15 9.71 6.46
CA LEU A 37 7.80 11.07 6.87
C LEU A 37 8.53 12.12 6.01
N ALA A 38 9.84 11.95 5.81
CA ALA A 38 10.63 12.86 4.97
C ALA A 38 10.16 12.85 3.50
N THR A 39 9.75 11.70 2.98
CA THR A 39 9.26 11.55 1.60
C THR A 39 7.87 12.17 1.44
N ALA A 40 7.00 12.04 2.44
CA ALA A 40 5.66 12.63 2.42
C ALA A 40 5.68 14.15 2.56
N GLY A 41 6.63 14.71 3.32
CA GLY A 41 6.59 16.12 3.69
C GLY A 41 5.26 16.43 4.38
N ASP A 42 4.59 17.50 3.94
CA ASP A 42 3.30 17.92 4.52
C ASP A 42 2.08 17.10 4.05
N ARG A 43 2.26 16.15 3.12
CA ARG A 43 1.18 15.31 2.56
C ARG A 43 0.88 14.09 3.43
N HIS A 44 0.52 14.35 4.68
CA HIS A 44 0.17 13.33 5.66
C HIS A 44 -1.09 12.53 5.27
N ASP A 45 -1.98 13.13 4.46
CA ASP A 45 -3.14 12.45 3.87
C ASP A 45 -2.72 11.27 2.99
N ILE A 46 -1.77 11.49 2.07
CA ILE A 46 -1.26 10.45 1.17
C ILE A 46 -0.40 9.45 1.95
N LEU A 47 0.37 9.92 2.94
CA LEU A 47 1.13 9.03 3.82
C LEU A 47 0.20 8.04 4.52
N ALA A 48 -0.87 8.54 5.14
CA ALA A 48 -1.80 7.72 5.86
C ALA A 48 -2.50 6.70 4.94
N GLU A 49 -2.93 7.13 3.76
CA GLU A 49 -3.55 6.26 2.77
C GLU A 49 -2.61 5.13 2.32
N ALA A 50 -1.40 5.49 1.87
CA ALA A 50 -0.44 4.54 1.31
C ALA A 50 0.05 3.55 2.38
N VAL A 51 0.45 4.05 3.54
CA VAL A 51 0.97 3.23 4.64
C VAL A 51 -0.13 2.37 5.24
N GLY A 52 -1.30 2.94 5.52
CA GLY A 52 -2.40 2.19 6.14
C GLY A 52 -2.89 1.07 5.23
N SER A 53 -3.06 1.35 3.93
CA SER A 53 -3.41 0.33 2.94
C SER A 53 -2.36 -0.78 2.85
N TRP A 54 -1.08 -0.43 2.92
CA TRP A 54 0.02 -1.40 2.91
C TRP A 54 0.00 -2.28 4.16
N VAL A 55 -0.09 -1.70 5.35
CA VAL A 55 -0.18 -2.43 6.63
C VAL A 55 -1.36 -3.39 6.60
N GLY A 56 -2.55 -2.90 6.25
CA GLY A 56 -3.75 -3.74 6.20
C GLY A 56 -3.65 -4.92 5.22
N TYR A 57 -2.89 -4.76 4.14
CA TYR A 57 -2.74 -5.81 3.12
C TYR A 57 -1.64 -6.83 3.44
N TYR A 58 -0.51 -6.36 3.95
CA TYR A 58 0.73 -7.16 4.08
C TYR A 58 1.06 -7.60 5.51
N GLU A 59 0.35 -7.13 6.54
CA GLU A 59 0.63 -7.52 7.91
C GLU A 59 0.50 -9.04 8.11
N ASP A 60 1.62 -9.67 8.45
CA ASP A 60 1.73 -11.09 8.76
C ASP A 60 2.83 -11.34 9.80
N ALA A 61 3.26 -12.59 9.98
CA ALA A 61 4.30 -12.95 10.95
C ALA A 61 5.67 -12.32 10.62
N TYR A 62 5.98 -12.09 9.35
CA TYR A 62 7.28 -11.62 8.87
C TYR A 62 7.35 -10.11 8.73
N THR A 63 6.23 -9.44 8.46
CA THR A 63 6.14 -7.98 8.33
C THR A 63 5.71 -7.27 9.62
N ARG A 64 5.48 -8.03 10.70
CA ARG A 64 4.95 -7.52 11.97
C ARG A 64 5.79 -6.39 12.56
N ILE A 65 7.12 -6.48 12.52
CA ILE A 65 8.00 -5.45 13.11
C ILE A 65 7.74 -4.09 12.49
N LEU A 66 7.74 -4.02 11.15
CA LEU A 66 7.45 -2.80 10.44
C LEU A 66 5.99 -2.37 10.64
N SER A 67 5.03 -3.30 10.53
CA SER A 67 3.61 -3.01 10.68
C SER A 67 3.25 -2.41 12.04
N THR A 68 3.82 -2.94 13.13
CA THR A 68 3.65 -2.38 14.48
C THR A 68 4.16 -0.96 14.57
N ALA A 69 5.36 -0.68 14.05
CA ALA A 69 5.91 0.68 14.08
C ALA A 69 5.10 1.67 13.23
N LEU A 70 4.61 1.22 12.06
CA LEU A 70 3.80 2.05 11.18
C LEU A 70 2.44 2.41 11.80
N ARG A 71 1.84 1.51 12.61
CA ARG A 71 0.55 1.75 13.30
C ARG A 71 0.57 2.92 14.29
N GLU A 72 1.75 3.38 14.70
CA GLU A 72 1.88 4.58 15.56
C GLU A 72 1.66 5.90 14.78
N LEU A 73 1.60 5.86 13.44
CA LEU A 73 1.29 7.04 12.62
C LEU A 73 -0.21 7.39 12.71
N PRO A 74 -0.57 8.69 12.70
CA PRO A 74 -1.95 9.10 12.85
C PRO A 74 -2.79 8.85 11.59
N GLY A 75 -4.07 8.48 11.77
CA GLY A 75 -5.09 8.48 10.72
C GLY A 75 -5.06 7.26 9.78
N LEU A 76 -4.44 6.15 10.20
CA LEU A 76 -4.29 4.96 9.36
C LEU A 76 -5.53 4.06 9.32
N GLU A 77 -6.39 4.12 10.33
CA GLU A 77 -7.43 3.14 10.61
C GLU A 77 -8.38 2.90 9.43
N PRO A 78 -8.92 3.92 8.74
CA PRO A 78 -9.76 3.71 7.56
C PRO A 78 -9.02 2.97 6.43
N TRP A 79 -7.73 3.23 6.30
CA TRP A 79 -6.89 2.69 5.23
C TRP A 79 -6.38 1.29 5.56
N ILE A 80 -6.11 1.00 6.83
CA ILE A 80 -5.85 -0.36 7.31
C ILE A 80 -7.06 -1.25 7.01
N ALA A 81 -8.27 -0.78 7.33
CA ALA A 81 -9.50 -1.51 7.02
C ALA A 81 -9.65 -1.76 5.50
N LEU A 82 -9.31 -0.77 4.67
CA LEU A 82 -9.31 -0.92 3.21
C LEU A 82 -8.27 -1.97 2.73
N GLY A 83 -7.06 -1.94 3.28
CA GLY A 83 -6.01 -2.93 2.97
C GLY A 83 -6.43 -4.35 3.32
N GLN A 84 -7.01 -4.53 4.51
CA GLN A 84 -7.54 -5.81 4.97
C GLN A 84 -8.69 -6.31 4.09
N TYR A 85 -9.62 -5.42 3.72
CA TYR A 85 -10.69 -5.74 2.78
C TYR A 85 -10.13 -6.24 1.45
N ARG A 86 -9.16 -5.52 0.87
CA ARG A 86 -8.49 -5.92 -0.39
C ARG A 86 -7.79 -7.27 -0.26
N ARG A 87 -7.16 -7.57 0.88
CA ARG A 87 -6.48 -8.84 1.13
C ARG A 87 -7.44 -10.02 1.29
N ALA A 88 -8.64 -9.77 1.81
CA ALA A 88 -9.69 -10.77 1.96
C ALA A 88 -10.46 -11.07 0.66
N MET A 89 -10.30 -10.24 -0.37
CA MET A 89 -10.93 -10.47 -1.66
C MET A 89 -10.39 -11.77 -2.29
N PRO A 90 -11.24 -12.57 -2.95
CA PRO A 90 -10.79 -13.75 -3.68
C PRO A 90 -9.77 -13.38 -4.74
N ASP A 91 -8.83 -14.30 -5.01
CA ASP A 91 -7.88 -14.12 -6.10
C ASP A 91 -8.62 -13.82 -7.41
N PRO A 92 -8.18 -12.82 -8.19
CA PRO A 92 -8.70 -12.58 -9.51
C PRO A 92 -8.57 -13.85 -10.35
N SER A 93 -9.68 -14.54 -10.59
CA SER A 93 -9.71 -15.73 -11.44
C SER A 93 -10.33 -15.40 -12.78
N THR A 94 -9.76 -15.94 -13.85
CA THR A 94 -10.28 -15.86 -15.22
C THR A 94 -11.54 -16.70 -15.44
N ARG A 95 -12.03 -17.41 -14.42
CA ARG A 95 -13.15 -18.36 -14.53
C ARG A 95 -14.50 -17.70 -14.88
N GLY A 96 -14.57 -16.37 -14.90
CA GLY A 96 -15.71 -15.57 -15.37
C GLY A 96 -15.69 -15.18 -16.86
N TYR A 97 -14.59 -15.41 -17.60
CA TYR A 97 -14.58 -15.20 -19.06
C TYR A 97 -15.21 -16.41 -19.75
N ALA A 98 -16.54 -16.54 -19.65
CA ALA A 98 -17.26 -17.48 -20.48
C ALA A 98 -16.98 -17.12 -21.95
N LYS A 99 -16.43 -18.07 -22.71
CA LYS A 99 -16.34 -17.97 -24.18
C LYS A 99 -17.74 -17.56 -24.68
N PRO A 100 -17.91 -16.46 -25.43
CA PRO A 100 -19.22 -16.12 -25.97
C PRO A 100 -19.73 -17.31 -26.80
N PRO A 101 -20.98 -17.73 -26.62
CA PRO A 101 -21.53 -18.84 -27.38
C PRO A 101 -21.57 -18.43 -28.86
N GLY A 102 -20.74 -19.06 -29.71
CA GLY A 102 -20.81 -18.83 -31.16
C GLY A 102 -19.52 -18.93 -31.97
N VAL A 103 -18.33 -19.06 -31.37
CA VAL A 103 -17.11 -19.27 -32.17
C VAL A 103 -16.90 -20.78 -32.40
N ARG A 104 -17.36 -21.23 -33.58
CA ARG A 104 -17.03 -22.54 -34.19
C ARG A 104 -15.53 -22.64 -34.43
#